data_AF-A0A821GAH2-F1
#
_entry.id   AF-A0A821GAH2-F1
#
_cell.length_a   1.000
_cell.length_b   1.000
_cell.length_c   1.000
_cell.angle_alpha   90.00
_cell.angle_beta   90.00
_cell.angle_gamma   90.00
#
_symmetry.space_group_name_H-M   'P 1'
#
loop_
_entity.id
_entity.type
_entity.pdbx_description
1 polymer ?
#
loop_
_entity_poly.entity_id
_entity_poly.type
_entity_poly.pdbx_seq_one_letter_code
_entity_poly.pdbx_strand_id
1 'polypeptide(L)'
;VEKIRKVLKEASENHMYYNYINPQTGKWCQKQASVGALGDSFYEYLLKSWVLSGKKDEQARSMYEDAMKAAEESMLRKTPTTNLMYFGEQRSGRLDPQMGHLACFIGGVYVLSALSGAVSSNSSIKNQMEIAQSIGKTCRESYIRTATGLGPETFHFERVDVEAKSLRDNEKYYILRPEVIETWFYLWRSTHDQIYRDWAWDAIISLEKYCRLDGGYSGIRDVYSASVTHDDVQQSFFIAETLKYLLLIYSDDSFISLDTYVFNTEAHPFRIRTL
;
A
#
# COMPACT_ATOMS: atom_id res chain seq x y z
N VAL A 1 -10.53 -14.66 -14.75
CA VAL A 1 -9.60 -14.69 -13.59
C VAL A 1 -9.59 -16.03 -12.84
N GLU A 2 -10.67 -16.80 -12.82
CA GLU A 2 -10.73 -18.10 -12.10
C GLU A 2 -9.63 -19.10 -12.47
N LYS A 3 -9.31 -19.25 -13.76
CA LYS A 3 -8.20 -20.12 -14.22
C LYS A 3 -6.84 -19.71 -13.63
N ILE A 4 -6.60 -18.41 -13.46
CA ILE A 4 -5.38 -17.88 -12.84
C ILE A 4 -5.34 -18.30 -11.36
N ARG A 5 -6.45 -18.13 -10.62
CA ARG A 5 -6.52 -18.53 -9.20
C ARG A 5 -6.25 -20.02 -9.00
N LYS A 6 -6.77 -20.88 -9.88
CA LYS A 6 -6.50 -22.31 -9.83
C LYS A 6 -5.00 -22.59 -9.94
N VAL A 7 -4.33 -22.02 -10.95
CA VAL A 7 -2.89 -22.19 -11.17
C VAL A 7 -2.09 -21.68 -9.98
N LEU A 8 -2.40 -20.48 -9.48
CA LEU A 8 -1.69 -19.88 -8.34
C LEU A 8 -1.88 -20.69 -7.04
N LYS A 9 -3.10 -21.19 -6.78
CA LYS A 9 -3.38 -22.02 -5.61
C LYS A 9 -2.61 -23.34 -5.67
N GLU A 10 -2.56 -23.99 -6.83
CA GLU A 10 -1.79 -25.22 -7.05
C GLU A 10 -0.27 -24.99 -6.95
N ALA A 11 0.21 -23.81 -7.35
CA ALA A 11 1.61 -23.44 -7.27
C ALA A 11 2.05 -23.00 -5.86
N SER A 12 1.14 -22.53 -5.01
CA SER A 12 1.48 -21.94 -3.71
C SER A 12 2.33 -22.87 -2.84
N GLU A 13 3.34 -22.30 -2.19
CA GLU A 13 4.26 -23.04 -1.30
C GLU A 13 4.10 -22.49 0.12
N ASN A 14 3.52 -23.26 1.05
CA ASN A 14 3.20 -22.79 2.41
C ASN A 14 2.40 -21.47 2.40
N HIS A 15 1.44 -21.35 1.47
CA HIS A 15 0.63 -20.15 1.24
C HIS A 15 1.42 -18.89 0.82
N MET A 16 2.71 -19.02 0.52
CA MET A 16 3.50 -17.96 -0.11
C MET A 16 3.25 -17.91 -1.61
N TYR A 17 3.18 -16.69 -2.13
CA TYR A 17 3.09 -16.38 -3.55
C TYR A 17 4.33 -15.57 -3.94
N TYR A 18 5.03 -16.00 -4.98
CA TYR A 18 6.23 -15.34 -5.46
C TYR A 18 5.93 -14.46 -6.67
N ASN A 19 6.79 -13.48 -6.93
CA ASN A 19 6.55 -12.42 -7.91
C ASN A 19 6.62 -12.90 -9.37
N TYR A 20 7.14 -14.12 -9.62
CA TYR A 20 7.42 -14.60 -10.98
C TYR A 20 6.91 -16.03 -11.19
N ILE A 21 5.90 -16.17 -12.06
CA ILE A 21 5.35 -17.46 -12.48
C ILE A 21 5.60 -17.71 -13.97
N ASN A 22 6.00 -18.93 -14.32
CA ASN A 22 6.17 -19.32 -15.71
C ASN A 22 4.80 -19.65 -16.34
N PRO A 23 4.36 -18.96 -17.42
CA PRO A 23 3.03 -19.14 -17.98
C PRO A 23 2.85 -20.47 -18.75
N GLN A 24 3.93 -21.14 -19.14
CA GLN A 24 3.87 -22.44 -19.83
C GLN A 24 3.72 -23.60 -18.83
N THR A 25 4.36 -23.49 -17.67
CA THR A 25 4.44 -24.60 -16.70
C THR A 25 3.59 -24.39 -15.45
N GLY A 26 3.17 -23.15 -15.15
CA GLY A 26 2.46 -22.81 -13.92
C GLY A 26 3.34 -22.91 -12.65
N LYS A 27 4.66 -22.99 -12.79
CA LYS A 27 5.61 -23.09 -11.66
C LYS A 27 6.30 -21.74 -11.39
N TRP A 28 6.70 -21.54 -10.14
CA TRP A 28 7.48 -20.37 -9.75
C TRP A 28 8.87 -20.37 -10.40
N CYS A 29 9.31 -19.19 -10.86
CA CYS A 29 10.64 -19.00 -11.43
C CYS A 29 11.69 -18.75 -10.35
N GLN A 30 11.47 -17.71 -9.53
CA GLN A 30 12.35 -17.30 -8.44
C GLN A 30 11.53 -17.19 -7.15
N LYS A 31 12.13 -17.56 -6.02
CA LYS A 31 11.50 -17.44 -4.69
C LYS A 31 11.72 -16.05 -4.12
N GLN A 32 11.10 -15.06 -4.75
CA GLN A 32 11.08 -13.67 -4.28
C GLN A 32 9.63 -13.28 -4.02
N ALA A 33 9.33 -12.77 -2.83
CA ALA A 33 8.00 -12.28 -2.47
C ALA A 33 8.12 -10.88 -1.89
N SER A 34 7.15 -10.03 -2.22
CA SER A 34 7.02 -8.69 -1.66
C SER A 34 5.55 -8.33 -1.64
N VAL A 35 5.09 -7.62 -0.61
CA VAL A 35 3.82 -6.90 -0.67
C VAL A 35 3.98 -5.55 -1.37
N GLY A 36 5.19 -5.15 -1.78
CA GLY A 36 5.42 -4.00 -2.65
C GLY A 36 5.49 -4.42 -4.12
N ALA A 37 6.34 -3.74 -4.89
CA ALA A 37 6.46 -3.92 -6.34
C ALA A 37 6.46 -5.39 -6.78
N LEU A 38 5.72 -5.66 -7.86
CA LEU A 38 5.52 -6.97 -8.51
C LEU A 38 4.58 -7.94 -7.76
N GLY A 39 4.24 -7.68 -6.50
CA GLY A 39 3.36 -8.56 -5.71
C GLY A 39 2.16 -7.86 -5.08
N ASP A 40 2.28 -6.58 -4.73
CA ASP A 40 1.26 -5.69 -4.15
C ASP A 40 -0.20 -6.01 -4.52
N SER A 41 -0.63 -5.69 -5.74
CA SER A 41 -2.05 -5.68 -6.10
C SER A 41 -2.65 -7.09 -6.25
N PHE A 42 -1.84 -8.15 -6.20
CA PHE A 42 -2.33 -9.52 -6.05
C PHE A 42 -3.02 -9.70 -4.69
N TYR A 43 -2.39 -9.29 -3.59
CA TYR A 43 -2.98 -9.39 -2.25
C TYR A 43 -4.25 -8.52 -2.15
N GLU A 44 -4.16 -7.31 -2.69
CA GLU A 44 -5.27 -6.36 -2.78
C GLU A 44 -6.49 -6.96 -3.47
N TYR A 45 -6.29 -7.57 -4.64
CA TYR A 45 -7.38 -8.06 -5.48
C TYR A 45 -8.00 -9.34 -4.95
N LEU A 46 -7.30 -10.13 -4.14
CA LEU A 46 -7.94 -11.24 -3.44
C LEU A 46 -9.03 -10.73 -2.49
N LEU A 47 -8.71 -9.74 -1.64
CA LEU A 47 -9.67 -9.12 -0.74
C LEU A 47 -10.77 -8.38 -1.53
N LYS A 48 -10.37 -7.49 -2.44
CA LYS A 48 -11.30 -6.64 -3.19
C LYS A 48 -12.21 -7.45 -4.11
N SER A 49 -11.77 -8.59 -4.66
CA SER A 49 -12.65 -9.51 -5.40
C SER A 49 -13.74 -10.09 -4.52
N TRP A 50 -13.41 -10.51 -3.30
CA TRP A 50 -14.38 -11.02 -2.35
C TRP A 50 -15.39 -9.94 -1.96
N VAL A 51 -14.93 -8.73 -1.62
CA VAL A 51 -15.80 -7.58 -1.33
C VAL A 51 -16.72 -7.26 -2.52
N LEU A 52 -16.14 -7.11 -3.73
CA LEU A 52 -16.88 -6.79 -4.96
C LEU A 52 -17.99 -7.80 -5.27
N SER A 53 -17.75 -9.09 -4.96
CA SER A 53 -18.71 -10.18 -5.19
C SER A 53 -19.94 -10.15 -4.26
N GLY A 54 -20.02 -9.17 -3.36
CA GLY A 54 -21.00 -9.16 -2.27
C GLY A 54 -20.68 -10.22 -1.23
N LYS A 55 -19.38 -10.46 -0.98
CA LYS A 55 -18.86 -11.44 -0.01
C LYS A 55 -19.24 -12.90 -0.32
N LYS A 56 -19.20 -13.29 -1.61
CA LYS A 56 -19.54 -14.65 -2.08
C LYS A 56 -18.37 -15.43 -2.65
N ASP A 57 -17.31 -14.76 -3.08
CA ASP A 57 -16.09 -15.38 -3.61
C ASP A 57 -15.21 -15.91 -2.46
N GLU A 58 -15.66 -16.97 -1.81
CA GLU A 58 -14.97 -17.57 -0.64
C GLU A 58 -13.57 -18.12 -1.00
N GLN A 59 -13.34 -18.46 -2.28
CA GLN A 59 -11.99 -18.82 -2.73
C GLN A 59 -11.05 -17.61 -2.61
N ALA A 60 -11.46 -16.43 -3.08
CA ALA A 60 -10.64 -15.24 -2.99
C ALA A 60 -10.39 -14.83 -1.52
N ARG A 61 -11.41 -14.93 -0.65
CA ARG A 61 -11.27 -14.71 0.78
C ARG A 61 -10.25 -15.65 1.43
N SER A 62 -10.40 -16.96 1.23
CA SER A 62 -9.46 -17.95 1.81
C SER A 62 -8.04 -17.74 1.29
N MET A 63 -7.86 -17.46 0.00
CA MET A 63 -6.54 -17.15 -0.54
C MET A 63 -5.94 -15.88 0.07
N TYR A 64 -6.75 -14.84 0.32
CA TYR A 64 -6.30 -13.61 0.97
C TYR A 64 -5.84 -13.88 2.40
N GLU A 65 -6.66 -14.54 3.21
CA GLU A 65 -6.34 -14.84 4.61
C GLU A 65 -5.06 -15.67 4.73
N ASP A 66 -4.94 -16.73 3.93
CA ASP A 66 -3.77 -17.59 3.88
C ASP A 66 -2.51 -16.83 3.44
N ALA A 67 -2.62 -16.05 2.35
CA ALA A 67 -1.49 -15.30 1.79
C ALA A 67 -1.01 -14.19 2.72
N MET A 68 -1.93 -13.45 3.35
CA MET A 68 -1.58 -12.37 4.27
C MET A 68 -0.98 -12.91 5.55
N LYS A 69 -1.47 -14.04 6.08
CA LYS A 69 -0.85 -14.69 7.23
C LYS A 69 0.59 -15.11 6.92
N ALA A 70 0.83 -15.74 5.78
CA ALA A 70 2.18 -16.14 5.36
C ALA A 70 3.10 -14.92 5.12
N ALA A 71 2.54 -13.84 4.56
CA ALA A 71 3.22 -12.56 4.39
C ALA A 71 3.61 -11.92 5.74
N GLU A 72 2.71 -11.89 6.72
CA GLU A 72 2.99 -11.39 8.07
C GLU A 72 4.14 -12.17 8.72
N GLU A 73 4.05 -13.50 8.74
CA GLU A 73 5.09 -14.36 9.32
C GLU A 73 6.45 -14.14 8.64
N SER A 74 6.46 -14.04 7.31
CA SER A 74 7.69 -13.96 6.53
C SER A 74 8.30 -12.56 6.47
N MET A 75 7.46 -11.51 6.36
CA MET A 75 7.86 -10.17 5.91
C MET A 75 7.59 -9.06 6.92
N LEU A 76 6.57 -9.17 7.77
CA LEU A 76 6.24 -8.12 8.73
C LEU A 76 7.27 -8.10 9.87
N ARG A 77 7.90 -6.95 10.08
CA ARG A 77 8.84 -6.72 11.18
C ARG A 77 8.54 -5.42 11.88
N LYS A 78 9.14 -5.28 13.06
CA LYS A 78 9.10 -4.08 13.88
C LYS A 78 10.52 -3.64 14.19
N THR A 79 10.80 -2.35 14.03
CA THR A 79 12.13 -1.82 14.35
C THR A 79 12.33 -1.79 15.87
N PRO A 80 13.55 -2.07 16.37
CA PRO A 80 13.78 -2.28 17.80
C PRO A 80 13.67 -0.99 18.64
N THR A 81 13.96 0.17 18.04
CA THR A 81 14.07 1.43 18.79
C THR A 81 12.82 2.29 18.69
N THR A 82 12.35 2.58 17.48
CA THR A 82 11.22 3.50 17.25
C THR A 82 9.89 2.77 17.07
N ASN A 83 9.91 1.43 17.10
CA ASN A 83 8.73 0.58 17.02
C ASN A 83 7.94 0.71 15.70
N LEU A 84 8.59 1.12 14.60
CA LEU A 84 7.96 1.17 13.29
C LEU A 84 7.73 -0.23 12.73
N MET A 85 6.50 -0.51 12.28
CA MET A 85 6.19 -1.75 11.57
C MET A 85 6.40 -1.55 10.07
N TYR A 86 6.98 -2.54 9.41
CA TYR A 86 7.19 -2.53 7.96
C TYR A 86 7.09 -3.95 7.40
N PHE A 87 6.70 -4.04 6.13
CA PHE A 87 6.85 -5.28 5.37
C PHE A 87 8.15 -5.23 4.58
N GLY A 88 9.12 -6.05 4.99
CA GLY A 88 10.35 -6.23 4.22
C GLY A 88 10.14 -7.12 2.99
N GLU A 89 11.13 -7.17 2.11
CA GLU A 89 11.07 -8.08 0.95
C GLU A 89 11.66 -9.45 1.31
N GLN A 90 11.06 -10.53 0.82
CA GLN A 90 11.58 -11.88 1.01
C GLN A 90 12.32 -12.34 -0.24
N ARG A 91 13.55 -12.85 -0.07
CA ARG A 91 14.33 -13.49 -1.12
C ARG A 91 14.89 -14.81 -0.61
N SER A 92 14.39 -15.92 -1.14
CA SER A 92 14.82 -17.28 -0.81
C SER A 92 14.85 -17.57 0.70
N GLY A 93 13.83 -17.10 1.43
CA GLY A 93 13.70 -17.27 2.88
C GLY A 93 14.41 -16.21 3.72
N ARG A 94 15.23 -15.34 3.12
CA ARG A 94 15.88 -14.23 3.82
C ARG A 94 15.04 -12.96 3.67
N LEU A 95 14.85 -12.25 4.77
CA LEU A 95 14.24 -10.93 4.76
C LEU A 95 15.28 -9.86 4.40
N ASP A 96 14.90 -8.96 3.51
CA ASP A 96 15.59 -7.72 3.18
C ASP A 96 14.82 -6.56 3.84
N PRO A 97 15.41 -5.83 4.80
CA PRO A 97 14.72 -4.81 5.60
C PRO A 97 14.58 -3.48 4.83
N GLN A 98 13.93 -3.54 3.68
CA GLN A 98 13.54 -2.39 2.85
C GLN A 98 12.03 -2.48 2.55
N MET A 99 11.41 -1.32 2.35
CA MET A 99 10.00 -1.21 1.96
C MET A 99 9.88 -0.15 0.87
N GLY A 100 9.16 -0.49 -0.20
CA GLY A 100 8.84 0.47 -1.25
C GLY A 100 7.64 1.35 -0.88
N HIS A 101 7.54 2.52 -1.49
CA HIS A 101 6.37 3.39 -1.42
C HIS A 101 5.09 2.63 -1.81
N LEU A 102 5.19 1.80 -2.86
CA LEU A 102 4.12 0.92 -3.31
C LEU A 102 3.55 0.06 -2.17
N ALA A 103 4.39 -0.47 -1.27
CA ALA A 103 3.93 -1.32 -0.17
C ALA A 103 3.09 -0.56 0.88
N CYS A 104 3.06 0.77 0.86
CA CYS A 104 2.25 1.56 1.78
C CYS A 104 0.74 1.35 1.61
N PHE A 105 0.27 0.91 0.44
CA PHE A 105 -1.16 0.62 0.19
C PHE A 105 -1.72 -0.44 1.13
N ILE A 106 -0.86 -1.34 1.66
CA ILE A 106 -1.28 -2.49 2.46
C ILE A 106 -1.99 -2.06 3.74
N GLY A 107 -1.68 -0.87 4.26
CA GLY A 107 -2.40 -0.29 5.40
C GLY A 107 -3.89 -0.15 5.10
N GLY A 108 -4.25 0.40 3.94
CA GLY A 108 -5.64 0.51 3.46
C GLY A 108 -6.30 -0.85 3.24
N VAL A 109 -5.57 -1.84 2.74
CA VAL A 109 -6.06 -3.23 2.60
C VAL A 109 -6.41 -3.83 3.97
N TYR A 110 -5.57 -3.64 4.98
CA TYR A 110 -5.87 -4.11 6.34
C TYR A 110 -7.10 -3.44 6.94
N VAL A 111 -7.28 -2.13 6.74
CA VAL A 111 -8.52 -1.44 7.14
C VAL A 111 -9.72 -2.04 6.43
N LEU A 112 -9.66 -2.21 5.11
CA LEU A 112 -10.76 -2.77 4.33
C LEU A 112 -11.11 -4.18 4.80
N SER A 113 -10.12 -5.01 5.12
CA SER A 113 -10.31 -6.35 5.65
C SER A 113 -11.00 -6.35 7.02
N ALA A 114 -10.59 -5.44 7.90
CA ALA A 114 -11.21 -5.26 9.22
C ALA A 114 -12.68 -4.80 9.13
N LEU A 115 -12.99 -3.89 8.20
CA LEU A 115 -14.35 -3.36 8.01
C LEU A 115 -15.28 -4.32 7.25
N SER A 116 -14.75 -5.04 6.26
CA SER A 116 -15.55 -5.90 5.37
C SER A 116 -15.96 -7.22 6.03
N GLY A 117 -15.38 -7.58 7.17
CA GLY A 117 -15.65 -8.84 7.87
C GLY A 117 -14.90 -10.03 7.26
N ALA A 118 -13.82 -9.78 6.50
CA ALA A 118 -12.90 -10.83 6.05
C ALA A 118 -12.34 -11.57 7.27
N VAL A 119 -11.98 -10.81 8.30
CA VAL A 119 -11.77 -11.33 9.66
C VAL A 119 -12.98 -11.04 10.54
N SER A 120 -13.33 -11.96 11.43
CA SER A 120 -14.56 -11.87 12.23
C SER A 120 -14.35 -11.79 13.73
N SER A 121 -13.17 -12.19 14.24
CA SER A 121 -12.88 -12.12 15.67
C SER A 121 -12.44 -10.72 16.08
N ASN A 122 -12.89 -10.25 17.24
CA ASN A 122 -12.51 -8.92 17.77
C ASN A 122 -10.98 -8.77 17.90
N SER A 123 -10.26 -9.84 18.24
CA SER A 123 -8.80 -9.83 18.31
C SER A 123 -8.15 -9.69 16.93
N SER A 124 -8.66 -10.39 15.92
CA SER A 124 -8.17 -10.28 14.54
C SER A 124 -8.44 -8.88 13.96
N ILE A 125 -9.64 -8.33 14.17
CA ILE A 125 -10.00 -6.97 13.73
C ILE A 125 -9.07 -5.95 14.39
N LYS A 126 -8.86 -6.05 15.71
CA LYS A 126 -7.95 -5.17 16.44
C LYS A 126 -6.52 -5.27 15.92
N ASN A 127 -6.01 -6.48 15.71
CA ASN A 127 -4.67 -6.71 15.18
C ASN A 127 -4.49 -6.09 13.77
N GLN A 128 -5.47 -6.27 12.88
CA GLN A 128 -5.40 -5.68 11.54
C GLN A 128 -5.43 -4.14 11.58
N MET A 129 -6.26 -3.55 12.44
CA MET A 129 -6.26 -2.09 12.63
C MET A 129 -4.94 -1.59 13.24
N GLU A 130 -4.35 -2.31 14.18
CA GLU A 130 -3.03 -1.97 14.75
C GLU A 130 -1.93 -2.02 13.69
N ILE A 131 -1.93 -3.03 12.82
CA ILE A 131 -1.00 -3.12 11.69
C ILE A 131 -1.24 -1.96 10.72
N ALA A 132 -2.50 -1.69 10.34
CA ALA A 132 -2.85 -0.61 9.42
C ALA A 132 -2.38 0.76 9.91
N GLN A 133 -2.67 1.09 11.17
CA GLN A 133 -2.23 2.34 11.81
C GLN A 133 -0.70 2.42 11.89
N SER A 134 -0.03 1.30 12.22
CA SER A 134 1.43 1.24 12.29
C SER A 134 2.09 1.43 10.91
N ILE A 135 1.53 0.81 9.86
CA ILE A 135 2.00 1.01 8.48
C ILE A 135 1.75 2.45 8.03
N GLY A 136 0.55 3.01 8.29
CA GLY A 136 0.23 4.41 8.00
C GLY A 136 1.21 5.37 8.65
N LYS A 137 1.62 5.09 9.89
CA LYS A 137 2.67 5.84 10.61
C LYS A 137 4.06 5.63 10.00
N THR A 138 4.47 4.41 9.69
CA THR A 138 5.79 4.15 9.06
C THR A 138 5.93 4.86 7.72
N CYS A 139 4.87 4.85 6.90
CA CYS A 139 4.83 5.57 5.63
C CYS A 139 4.81 7.09 5.82
N ARG A 140 4.18 7.60 6.90
CA ARG A 140 4.32 9.00 7.31
C ARG A 140 5.75 9.35 7.70
N GLU A 141 6.43 8.48 8.44
CA GLU A 141 7.83 8.68 8.83
C GLU A 141 8.76 8.76 7.62
N SER A 142 8.50 7.99 6.56
CA SER A 142 9.30 8.09 5.33
C SER A 142 9.12 9.42 4.60
N TYR A 143 7.98 10.10 4.77
CA TYR A 143 7.71 11.44 4.23
C TYR A 143 8.40 12.53 5.05
N ILE A 144 8.19 12.56 6.36
CA ILE A 144 8.67 13.66 7.22
C ILE A 144 10.18 13.62 7.48
N ARG A 145 10.84 12.50 7.16
CA ARG A 145 12.29 12.34 7.25
C ARG A 145 13.03 12.85 6.01
N THR A 146 12.35 13.45 5.04
CA THR A 146 12.93 14.05 3.83
C THR A 146 12.91 15.59 3.90
N ALA A 147 13.64 16.25 3.02
CA ALA A 147 13.65 17.73 2.97
C ALA A 147 12.37 18.29 2.33
N THR A 148 11.72 17.49 1.48
CA THR A 148 10.54 17.89 0.72
C THR A 148 9.23 17.55 1.41
N GLY A 149 9.23 16.69 2.44
CA GLY A 149 7.99 16.20 3.05
C GLY A 149 7.26 15.16 2.19
N LEU A 150 7.91 14.68 1.11
CA LEU A 150 7.45 13.59 0.25
C LEU A 150 8.38 12.38 0.43
N GLY A 151 7.82 11.18 0.40
CA GLY A 151 8.57 9.94 0.63
C GLY A 151 9.33 9.46 -0.62
N PRO A 152 10.48 8.80 -0.46
CA PRO A 152 11.21 8.19 -1.57
C PRO A 152 10.51 6.94 -2.10
N GLU A 153 10.90 6.46 -3.28
CA GLU A 153 10.41 5.21 -3.87
C GLU A 153 10.71 3.99 -2.98
N THR A 154 11.89 3.94 -2.36
CA THR A 154 12.28 2.88 -1.43
C THR A 154 12.96 3.45 -0.21
N PHE A 155 12.64 2.90 0.97
CA PHE A 155 13.24 3.27 2.25
C PHE A 155 13.60 2.03 3.07
N HIS A 156 14.62 2.18 3.93
CA HIS A 156 15.33 1.07 4.58
C HIS A 156 15.19 1.10 6.10
N PHE A 157 15.42 -0.05 6.73
CA PHE A 157 15.29 -0.28 8.17
C PHE A 157 16.49 -1.02 8.77
N GLU A 158 17.60 -1.12 8.03
CA GLU A 158 18.80 -1.85 8.44
C GLU A 158 19.47 -1.29 9.70
N ARG A 159 19.42 0.03 9.90
CA ARG A 159 20.07 0.72 11.01
C ARG A 159 19.22 1.89 11.50
N VAL A 160 19.39 2.25 12.77
CA VAL A 160 18.60 3.32 13.43
C VAL A 160 18.82 4.69 12.77
N ASP A 161 20.01 4.98 12.24
CA ASP A 161 20.36 6.25 11.59
C ASP A 161 19.70 6.45 10.22
N VAL A 162 19.27 5.36 9.57
CA VAL A 162 18.72 5.34 8.21
C VAL A 162 17.30 4.80 8.15
N GLU A 163 16.67 4.62 9.30
CA GLU A 163 15.32 4.09 9.40
C GLU A 163 14.32 4.96 8.63
N ALA A 164 13.47 4.32 7.81
CA ALA A 164 12.51 4.97 6.94
C ALA A 164 13.14 6.04 6.02
N LYS A 165 14.39 5.85 5.59
CA LYS A 165 15.08 6.69 4.60
C LYS A 165 15.64 5.86 3.46
N SER A 166 15.75 6.48 2.30
CA SER A 166 16.45 5.91 1.15
C SER A 166 17.97 5.90 1.36
N LEU A 167 18.63 4.86 0.87
CA LEU A 167 20.08 4.71 0.94
C LEU A 167 20.78 4.91 -0.41
N ARG A 168 20.05 4.74 -1.52
CA ARG A 168 20.60 4.69 -2.88
C ARG A 168 20.06 5.84 -3.70
N ASP A 169 20.91 6.47 -4.51
CA ASP A 169 20.50 7.66 -5.28
C ASP A 169 19.34 7.38 -6.25
N ASN A 170 19.29 6.18 -6.82
CA ASN A 170 18.22 5.75 -7.73
C ASN A 170 16.91 5.38 -7.03
N GLU A 171 16.81 5.52 -5.70
CA GLU A 171 15.62 5.22 -4.90
C GLU A 171 15.02 6.49 -4.27
N LYS A 172 15.70 7.65 -4.36
CA LYS A 172 15.30 8.90 -3.71
C LYS A 172 14.18 9.67 -4.42
N TYR A 173 13.69 9.18 -5.55
CA TYR A 173 12.71 9.88 -6.34
C TYR A 173 11.30 9.74 -5.77
N TYR A 174 10.41 10.66 -6.13
CA TYR A 174 8.97 10.61 -5.88
C TYR A 174 8.22 10.97 -7.16
N ILE A 175 7.44 10.03 -7.69
CA ILE A 175 6.74 10.18 -8.99
C ILE A 175 5.24 10.43 -8.81
N LEU A 176 4.84 11.22 -7.80
CA LEU A 176 3.42 11.60 -7.56
C LEU A 176 2.52 10.45 -7.11
N ARG A 177 3.12 9.40 -6.53
CA ARG A 177 2.44 8.17 -6.15
C ARG A 177 1.37 8.35 -5.05
N PRO A 178 0.30 7.54 -5.06
CA PRO A 178 -0.84 7.69 -4.15
C PRO A 178 -0.78 6.85 -2.87
N GLU A 179 0.02 5.78 -2.77
CA GLU A 179 -0.29 4.66 -1.86
C GLU A 179 -0.26 5.02 -0.36
N VAL A 180 0.53 6.04 0.02
CA VAL A 180 0.54 6.57 1.39
C VAL A 180 -0.78 7.30 1.70
N ILE A 181 -1.23 8.15 0.77
CA ILE A 181 -2.48 8.89 0.89
C ILE A 181 -3.68 7.95 0.81
N GLU A 182 -3.63 6.90 -0.03
CA GLU A 182 -4.65 5.85 -0.07
C GLU A 182 -4.84 5.21 1.31
N THR A 183 -3.74 4.82 1.98
CA THR A 183 -3.81 4.26 3.33
C THR A 183 -4.39 5.24 4.33
N TRP A 184 -4.01 6.52 4.28
CA TRP A 184 -4.60 7.54 5.15
C TRP A 184 -6.08 7.80 4.86
N PHE A 185 -6.53 7.66 3.61
CA PHE A 185 -7.95 7.71 3.26
C PHE A 185 -8.75 6.62 3.96
N TYR A 186 -8.30 5.36 3.87
CA TYR A 186 -8.97 4.26 4.54
C TYR A 186 -8.93 4.40 6.08
N LEU A 187 -7.78 4.81 6.63
CA LEU A 187 -7.65 5.06 8.07
C LEU A 187 -8.58 6.18 8.54
N TRP A 188 -8.65 7.30 7.81
CA TRP A 188 -9.59 8.38 8.09
C TRP A 188 -11.05 7.88 8.09
N ARG A 189 -11.50 7.21 7.02
CA ARG A 189 -12.89 6.72 6.90
C ARG A 189 -13.24 5.69 7.98
N SER A 190 -12.27 4.94 8.47
CA SER A 190 -12.50 3.91 9.49
C SER A 190 -12.47 4.43 10.93
N THR A 191 -11.62 5.43 11.23
CA THR A 191 -11.40 5.88 12.62
C THR A 191 -11.88 7.29 12.90
N HIS A 192 -12.02 8.14 11.88
CA HIS A 192 -12.23 9.58 12.01
C HIS A 192 -11.18 10.28 12.89
N ASP A 193 -9.97 9.70 12.98
CA ASP A 193 -8.87 10.33 13.68
C ASP A 193 -8.31 11.46 12.82
N GLN A 194 -8.39 12.68 13.35
CA GLN A 194 -8.00 13.92 12.66
C GLN A 194 -6.54 13.89 12.19
N ILE A 195 -5.68 13.08 12.83
CA ILE A 195 -4.28 12.96 12.46
C ILE A 195 -4.07 12.58 10.97
N TYR A 196 -4.97 11.78 10.39
CA TYR A 196 -4.86 11.37 8.98
C TYR A 196 -5.19 12.50 8.00
N ARG A 197 -6.11 13.39 8.39
CA ARG A 197 -6.39 14.62 7.63
C ARG A 197 -5.25 15.61 7.75
N ASP A 198 -4.63 15.73 8.92
CA ASP A 198 -3.48 16.60 9.12
C ASP A 198 -2.29 16.09 8.29
N TRP A 199 -2.07 14.77 8.28
CA TRP A 199 -1.00 14.17 7.48
C TRP A 199 -1.20 14.33 5.97
N ALA A 200 -2.44 14.16 5.49
CA ALA A 200 -2.80 14.41 4.11
C ALA A 200 -2.62 15.89 3.73
N TRP A 201 -2.89 16.82 4.66
CA TRP A 201 -2.70 18.25 4.43
C TRP A 201 -1.23 18.61 4.25
N ASP A 202 -0.33 18.04 5.06
CA ASP A 202 1.11 18.25 4.89
C ASP A 202 1.62 17.72 3.54
N ALA A 203 1.04 16.62 3.04
CA ALA A 203 1.35 16.11 1.72
C ALA A 203 0.86 17.08 0.62
N ILE A 204 -0.33 17.68 0.76
CA ILE A 204 -0.81 18.74 -0.14
C ILE A 204 0.16 19.91 -0.18
N ILE A 205 0.59 20.42 0.99
CA ILE A 205 1.55 21.52 1.07
C ILE A 205 2.85 21.17 0.34
N SER A 206 3.34 19.94 0.52
CA SER A 206 4.55 19.46 -0.12
C SER A 206 4.40 19.32 -1.64
N LEU A 207 3.26 18.80 -2.11
CA LEU A 207 2.93 18.71 -3.54
C LEU A 207 2.85 20.09 -4.20
N GLU A 208 2.14 21.04 -3.57
CA GLU A 208 2.05 22.43 -4.05
C GLU A 208 3.41 23.13 -4.10
N LYS A 209 4.27 22.85 -3.12
CA LYS A 209 5.58 23.51 -3.02
C LYS A 209 6.64 22.93 -3.97
N TYR A 210 6.68 21.62 -4.13
CA TYR A 210 7.80 20.94 -4.79
C TYR A 210 7.44 20.28 -6.12
N CYS A 211 6.18 19.91 -6.34
CA CYS A 211 5.77 19.21 -7.56
C CYS A 211 5.02 20.12 -8.55
N ARG A 212 4.39 21.20 -8.10
CA ARG A 212 3.63 22.12 -8.96
C ARG A 212 4.54 22.95 -9.87
N LEU A 213 4.15 23.05 -11.13
CA LEU A 213 4.73 23.87 -12.19
C LEU A 213 3.61 24.67 -12.90
N ASP A 214 3.97 25.60 -13.79
CA ASP A 214 2.99 26.42 -14.52
C ASP A 214 1.97 25.58 -15.32
N GLY A 215 2.42 24.45 -15.87
CA GLY A 215 1.61 23.56 -16.71
C GLY A 215 0.95 22.37 -16.02
N GLY A 216 1.19 22.15 -14.72
CA GLY A 216 0.71 20.96 -14.02
C GLY A 216 1.60 20.55 -12.85
N TYR A 217 1.81 19.23 -12.68
CA TYR A 217 2.65 18.63 -11.65
C TYR A 217 3.67 17.68 -12.26
N SER A 218 4.88 17.65 -11.69
CA SER A 218 5.93 16.69 -12.06
C SER A 218 6.48 15.99 -10.84
N GLY A 219 6.89 14.74 -11.02
CA GLY A 219 7.69 14.03 -10.03
C GLY A 219 9.04 14.71 -9.80
N ILE A 220 9.70 14.34 -8.72
CA ILE A 220 11.00 14.89 -8.31
C ILE A 220 12.03 13.76 -8.15
N ARG A 221 13.27 14.03 -8.54
CA ARG A 221 14.34 13.02 -8.58
C ARG A 221 15.02 12.76 -7.23
N ASP A 222 14.99 13.73 -6.32
CA ASP A 222 15.59 13.60 -4.98
C ASP A 222 14.74 14.34 -3.93
N VAL A 223 14.03 13.57 -3.10
CA VAL A 223 13.20 14.08 -2.00
C VAL A 223 14.01 14.67 -0.83
N TYR A 224 15.32 14.41 -0.78
CA TYR A 224 16.22 14.89 0.28
C TYR A 224 16.86 16.26 -0.02
N SER A 225 16.58 16.83 -1.20
CA SER A 225 17.00 18.19 -1.56
C SER A 225 15.80 19.14 -1.60
N ALA A 226 15.91 20.30 -0.95
CA ALA A 226 14.92 21.37 -1.09
C ALA A 226 14.99 22.06 -2.47
N SER A 227 16.14 21.97 -3.15
CA SER A 227 16.29 22.37 -4.56
C SER A 227 16.01 21.15 -5.43
N VAL A 228 14.74 20.97 -5.80
CA VAL A 228 14.28 19.78 -6.52
C VAL A 228 14.68 19.82 -8.00
N THR A 229 14.88 18.64 -8.57
CA THR A 229 14.95 18.44 -10.03
C THR A 229 13.74 17.65 -10.46
N HIS A 230 12.95 18.21 -11.36
CA HIS A 230 11.75 17.58 -11.89
C HIS A 230 12.08 16.44 -12.88
N ASP A 231 11.23 15.43 -12.92
CA ASP A 231 11.31 14.34 -13.89
C ASP A 231 10.64 14.66 -15.24
N ASP A 232 9.91 15.78 -15.31
CA ASP A 232 9.13 16.28 -16.45
C ASP A 232 7.97 15.34 -16.87
N VAL A 233 7.38 14.63 -15.89
CA VAL A 233 6.25 13.73 -16.14
C VAL A 233 5.12 13.97 -15.14
N GLN A 234 3.93 14.27 -15.67
CA GLN A 234 2.68 14.19 -14.91
C GLN A 234 2.03 12.82 -15.11
N GLN A 235 2.17 11.95 -14.11
CA GLN A 235 1.61 10.61 -14.14
C GLN A 235 0.08 10.64 -14.15
N SER A 236 -0.57 9.76 -14.91
CA SER A 236 -2.04 9.71 -14.95
C SER A 236 -2.66 9.39 -13.60
N PHE A 237 -1.98 8.53 -12.81
CA PHE A 237 -2.41 8.18 -11.46
C PHE A 237 -2.36 9.34 -10.47
N PHE A 238 -1.63 10.43 -10.75
CA PHE A 238 -1.71 11.61 -9.90
C PHE A 238 -3.14 12.17 -9.87
N ILE A 239 -3.79 12.24 -11.04
CA ILE A 239 -5.16 12.70 -11.16
C ILE A 239 -6.15 11.60 -10.77
N ALA A 240 -5.92 10.37 -11.24
CA ALA A 240 -6.83 9.26 -10.97
C ALA A 240 -6.86 8.91 -9.48
N GLU A 241 -5.72 8.94 -8.78
CA GLU A 241 -5.58 8.37 -7.46
C GLU A 241 -5.23 9.44 -6.43
N THR A 242 -4.06 10.06 -6.54
CA THR A 242 -3.53 10.98 -5.51
C THR A 242 -4.53 12.10 -5.20
N LEU A 243 -4.99 12.83 -6.23
CA LEU A 243 -5.99 13.89 -6.06
C LEU A 243 -7.37 13.37 -5.65
N LYS A 244 -7.76 12.16 -6.10
CA LYS A 244 -9.06 11.58 -5.74
C LYS A 244 -9.09 11.17 -4.27
N TYR A 245 -8.07 10.49 -3.76
CA TYR A 245 -8.00 10.11 -2.35
C TYR A 245 -7.89 11.34 -1.45
N LEU A 246 -7.13 12.37 -1.85
CA LEU A 246 -7.13 13.66 -1.13
C LEU A 246 -8.52 14.28 -1.10
N LEU A 247 -9.24 14.34 -2.23
CA LEU A 247 -10.62 14.83 -2.27
C LEU A 247 -11.52 14.03 -1.32
N LEU A 248 -11.43 12.70 -1.33
CA LEU A 248 -12.27 11.82 -0.52
C LEU A 248 -11.99 11.93 0.99
N ILE A 249 -10.74 12.19 1.39
CA ILE A 249 -10.36 12.44 2.79
C ILE A 249 -11.11 13.66 3.35
N TYR A 250 -11.30 14.71 2.55
CA TYR A 250 -12.01 15.92 2.95
C TYR A 250 -13.49 15.96 2.55
N SER A 251 -13.99 14.87 1.96
CA SER A 251 -15.42 14.72 1.62
C SER A 251 -16.17 13.96 2.70
N ASP A 252 -17.50 14.10 2.72
CA ASP A 252 -18.39 13.33 3.59
C ASP A 252 -18.32 11.82 3.30
N ASP A 253 -18.58 11.02 4.33
CA ASP A 253 -18.48 9.56 4.28
C ASP A 253 -19.45 8.91 3.29
N SER A 254 -20.58 9.56 3.03
CA SER A 254 -21.59 9.14 2.06
C SER A 254 -21.14 9.34 0.61
N PHE A 255 -20.20 10.24 0.35
CA PHE A 255 -19.62 10.46 -0.98
C PHE A 255 -18.65 9.32 -1.29
N ILE A 256 -19.05 8.44 -2.20
CA ILE A 256 -18.36 7.18 -2.54
C ILE A 256 -18.12 6.31 -1.28
N SER A 257 -19.21 5.93 -0.60
CA SER A 257 -19.15 5.09 0.60
C SER A 257 -18.49 3.73 0.35
N LEU A 258 -17.65 3.30 1.30
CA LEU A 258 -16.98 1.98 1.31
C LEU A 258 -17.95 0.81 1.49
N ASP A 259 -19.20 1.07 1.91
CA ASP A 259 -20.25 0.04 1.98
C ASP A 259 -20.88 -0.24 0.60
N THR A 260 -20.75 0.71 -0.33
CA THR A 260 -21.36 0.64 -1.66
C THR A 260 -20.35 0.42 -2.77
N TYR A 261 -19.12 0.90 -2.59
CA TYR A 261 -18.06 0.88 -3.59
C TYR A 261 -16.81 0.19 -3.06
N VAL A 262 -16.10 -0.48 -3.97
CA VAL A 262 -14.74 -0.93 -3.78
C VAL A 262 -13.89 -0.36 -4.90
N PHE A 263 -12.79 0.32 -4.54
CA PHE A 263 -11.86 0.89 -5.51
C PHE A 263 -11.03 -0.21 -6.14
N ASN A 264 -10.75 -0.16 -7.44
CA ASN A 264 -9.68 -0.96 -8.03
C ASN A 264 -8.30 -0.43 -7.60
N THR A 265 -7.21 -1.01 -8.12
CA THR A 265 -5.82 -0.59 -7.80
C THR A 265 -5.43 0.78 -8.39
N GLU A 266 -6.33 1.44 -9.14
CA GLU A 266 -6.09 2.75 -9.76
C GLU A 266 -7.18 3.76 -9.31
N ALA A 267 -7.67 3.58 -8.08
CA ALA A 267 -8.72 4.38 -7.44
C ALA A 267 -10.02 4.56 -8.26
N HIS A 268 -10.36 3.65 -9.18
CA HIS A 268 -11.65 3.65 -9.87
C HIS A 268 -12.69 2.88 -9.04
N PRO A 269 -13.76 3.53 -8.56
CA PRO A 269 -14.76 2.87 -7.73
C PRO A 269 -15.67 1.97 -8.56
N PHE A 270 -15.77 0.70 -8.16
CA PHE A 270 -16.74 -0.26 -8.67
C PHE A 270 -17.83 -0.49 -7.64
N ARG A 271 -19.09 -0.49 -8.07
CA ARG A 271 -20.22 -0.79 -7.19
C ARG A 271 -20.18 -2.24 -6.74
N ILE A 272 -20.27 -2.48 -5.44
CA ILE A 272 -20.37 -3.81 -4.84
C ILE A 272 -21.66 -4.47 -5.35
N ARG A 273 -21.58 -5.76 -5.73
CA ARG A 273 -22.74 -6.50 -6.19
C ARG A 273 -23.69 -6.77 -5.01
N THR A 274 -24.81 -6.04 -4.99
CA THR A 274 -25.95 -6.36 -4.12
C THR A 274 -26.84 -7.38 -4.83
N LEU A 275 -27.41 -8.31 -4.06
CA LEU A 275 -28.45 -9.23 -4.55
C LEU A 275 -29.64 -8.48 -5.15
#